data_AF-A0A3A4VJZ1-F1
#
_entry.id   AF-A0A3A4VJZ1-F1
#
_cell.length_a   1.000
_cell.length_b   1.000
_cell.length_c   1.000
_cell.angle_alpha   90.00
_cell.angle_beta   90.00
_cell.angle_gamma   90.00
#
_symmetry.space_group_name_H-M   'P 1'
#
loop_
_entity.id
_entity.type
_entity.pdbx_description
1 polymer ?
#
loop_
_entity_poly.entity_id
_entity_poly.type
_entity_poly.pdbx_seq_one_letter_code
_entity_poly.pdbx_strand_id
1 'polypeptide(L)' 'MLVAEGKLDARIAFDPWGYDYDFASGVLLIAEAGGRVTNIGSTTYDYRNTNFIAANPVIFEELTKGPDAIFPL' A
#
# COMPACT_ATOMS: atom_id res chain seq x y z
N MET A 1 6.82 5.17 10.15
CA MET A 1 5.73 4.38 9.52
C MET A 1 6.22 2.95 9.50
N LEU A 2 5.56 2.01 10.19
CA LEU A 2 6.17 0.72 10.55
C LEU A 2 6.63 -0.11 9.34
N VAL A 3 5.97 0.00 8.19
CA VAL A 3 6.40 -0.67 6.94
C VAL A 3 7.70 -0.08 6.39
N ALA A 4 7.84 1.24 6.38
CA ALA A 4 9.07 1.91 5.94
C ALA A 4 10.26 1.58 6.85
N GLU A 5 9.99 1.27 8.13
CA GLU A 5 11.00 0.84 9.11
C GLU A 5 11.31 -0.66 9.05
N GLY A 6 10.63 -1.44 8.19
CA GLY A 6 10.78 -2.90 8.10
C GLY A 6 10.21 -3.67 9.30
N LYS A 7 9.38 -3.03 10.13
CA LYS A 7 8.74 -3.66 11.30
C LYS A 7 7.42 -4.36 10.97
N LEU A 8 6.78 -3.97 9.86
CA LEU A 8 5.63 -4.64 9.26
C LEU A 8 5.91 -4.82 7.77
N ASP A 9 5.47 -5.94 7.20
CA ASP A 9 5.69 -6.18 5.77
C ASP A 9 4.68 -5.47 4.85
N ALA A 10 3.48 -5.20 5.37
CA ALA A 10 2.41 -4.55 4.63
C ALA A 10 1.47 -3.76 5.55
N ARG A 11 0.85 -2.72 4.97
CA ARG A 11 -0.33 -2.04 5.48
C ARG A 11 -1.36 -1.99 4.36
N ILE A 12 -2.54 -2.51 4.66
CA ILE A 12 -3.70 -2.46 3.77
C ILE A 12 -4.73 -1.56 4.44
N ALA A 13 -5.20 -0.57 3.72
CA ALA A 13 -6.29 0.30 4.15
C ALA A 13 -7.49 0.06 3.23
N PHE A 14 -8.59 -0.40 3.81
CA PHE A 14 -9.85 -0.66 3.11
C PHE A 14 -10.98 -0.01 3.89
N ASP A 15 -11.64 0.97 3.27
CA ASP A 15 -12.59 1.90 3.88
C ASP A 15 -12.09 2.47 5.22
N PRO A 16 -10.87 3.04 5.27
CA PRO A 16 -10.30 3.49 6.53
C PRO A 16 -11.00 4.76 7.01
N TRP A 17 -11.14 4.89 8.34
CA TRP A 17 -11.52 6.16 8.94
C TRP A 17 -10.31 7.12 8.96
N GLY A 18 -10.44 8.25 8.28
CA GLY A 18 -9.42 9.30 8.18
C GLY A 18 -9.52 10.08 6.87
N TYR A 19 -8.69 11.10 6.72
CA TYR A 19 -8.62 11.95 5.52
C TYR A 19 -7.32 11.72 4.76
N ASP A 20 -7.23 12.23 3.54
CA ASP A 20 -6.05 12.07 2.66
C ASP A 20 -4.73 12.49 3.34
N TYR A 21 -4.74 13.59 4.08
CA TYR A 21 -3.58 14.11 4.81
C TYR A 21 -3.10 13.21 5.96
N ASP A 22 -3.97 12.32 6.49
CA ASP A 22 -3.59 11.37 7.54
C ASP A 22 -2.73 10.22 6.99
N PHE A 23 -2.82 9.95 5.68
CA PHE A 23 -2.17 8.79 5.04
C PHE A 23 -1.06 9.18 4.06
N ALA A 24 -1.23 10.28 3.31
CA ALA A 24 -0.39 10.63 2.16
C ALA A 24 1.12 10.67 2.51
N SER A 25 1.47 11.28 3.64
CA SER A 25 2.88 11.39 4.07
C SER A 25 3.49 10.03 4.42
N GLY A 26 2.74 9.18 5.14
CA GLY A 26 3.21 7.85 5.52
C GLY A 26 3.37 6.91 4.33
N VAL A 27 2.47 7.01 3.36
CA VAL A 27 2.51 6.21 2.12
C VAL A 27 3.68 6.65 1.22
N LEU A 28 3.90 7.96 1.07
CA LEU A 28 5.07 8.48 0.37
C LEU A 28 6.37 7.97 0.99
N LEU A 29 6.48 7.99 2.32
CA LEU A 29 7.67 7.49 3.02
C LEU A 29 7.94 6.00 2.75
N ILE A 30 6.91 5.16 2.62
CA ILE A 30 7.08 3.75 2.24
C ILE A 30 7.64 3.63 0.83
N ALA A 31 7.12 4.41 -0.12
CA ALA A 31 7.59 4.36 -1.50
C ALA A 31 9.08 4.74 -1.61
N GLU A 32 9.50 5.79 -0.91
CA GLU A 32 10.91 6.22 -0.85
C GLU A 32 11.82 5.21 -0.14
N ALA A 33 11.29 4.47 0.84
CA ALA A 33 12.00 3.38 1.50
C ALA A 33 12.13 2.10 0.63
N GLY A 34 11.70 2.14 -0.63
CA GLY A 34 11.76 1.01 -1.57
C GLY A 34 10.53 0.11 -1.55
N GLY A 35 9.49 0.48 -0.80
CA GLY A 35 8.21 -0.21 -0.82
C GLY A 35 7.43 0.01 -2.12
N ARG A 36 6.32 -0.70 -2.26
CA ARG A 36 5.35 -0.58 -3.35
C ARG A 36 4.03 -0.12 -2.80
N VAL A 37 3.41 0.82 -3.51
CA VAL A 37 2.14 1.43 -3.14
C VAL A 37 1.22 1.45 -4.34
N THR A 38 -0.02 1.04 -4.15
CA THR A 38 -1.09 1.27 -5.12
C THR A 38 -2.43 1.50 -4.42
N ASN A 39 -3.41 2.06 -5.13
CA ASN A 39 -4.79 1.94 -4.66
C ASN A 39 -5.37 0.55 -4.96
N ILE A 40 -6.26 0.07 -4.10
CA ILE A 40 -6.92 -1.23 -4.28
C ILE A 40 -7.70 -1.23 -5.61
N GLY A 41 -7.43 -2.22 -6.48
CA GLY A 41 -8.03 -2.33 -7.81
C GLY A 41 -7.45 -1.40 -8.88
N SER A 42 -6.30 -0.78 -8.62
CA SER A 42 -5.59 0.08 -9.57
C SER A 42 -4.12 -0.31 -9.67
N THR A 43 -3.50 -0.11 -10.84
CA THR A 43 -2.05 -0.23 -11.04
C THR A 43 -1.29 1.06 -10.72
N THR A 44 -2.00 2.09 -10.25
CA THR A 44 -1.48 3.42 -9.94
C THR A 44 -1.95 3.88 -8.57
N TYR A 45 -1.25 4.88 -8.02
CA TYR A 45 -1.57 5.48 -6.74
C TYR A 45 -2.03 6.94 -6.90
N ASP A 46 -3.18 7.26 -6.31
CA ASP A 46 -3.74 8.60 -6.07
C ASP A 46 -3.91 8.78 -4.55
N TYR A 47 -3.28 9.82 -4.01
CA TYR A 47 -3.31 10.12 -2.59
C TYR A 47 -4.70 10.49 -2.05
N ARG A 48 -5.62 10.90 -2.93
CA ARG A 48 -7.01 11.23 -2.57
C ARG A 48 -7.87 9.98 -2.32
N ASN A 49 -7.43 8.84 -2.83
CA ASN A 49 -8.06 7.56 -2.57
C ASN A 49 -7.38 6.91 -1.35
N THR A 50 -8.12 6.83 -0.23
CA THR A 50 -7.62 6.30 1.03
C THR A 50 -7.59 4.76 1.05
N ASN A 51 -8.11 4.09 0.03
CA ASN A 51 -8.02 2.63 -0.11
C ASN A 51 -6.73 2.26 -0.84
N PHE A 52 -5.77 1.68 -0.11
CA PHE A 52 -4.45 1.39 -0.65
C PHE A 52 -3.81 0.13 -0.08
N ILE A 53 -2.84 -0.39 -0.85
CA ILE A 53 -1.90 -1.43 -0.46
C ILE A 53 -0.53 -0.76 -0.42
N ALA A 54 0.15 -0.81 0.72
CA ALA A 54 1.52 -0.34 0.88
C ALA A 54 2.36 -1.43 1.55
N ALA A 55 3.30 -2.03 0.82
CA ALA A 55 4.03 -3.21 1.28
C ALA A 55 5.48 -3.22 0.80
N ASN A 56 6.30 -4.09 1.40
CA ASN A 56 7.59 -4.45 0.80
C ASN A 56 7.37 -5.12 -0.58
N PRO A 57 8.38 -5.15 -1.48
CA PRO A 57 8.18 -5.68 -2.83
C PRO A 57 7.72 -7.14 -2.90
N VAL A 58 8.21 -8.01 -2.00
CA VAL A 58 7.89 -9.45 -2.01
C VAL A 58 6.42 -9.66 -1.68
N ILE A 59 5.97 -9.12 -0.54
CA ILE A 59 4.57 -9.24 -0.10
C ILE A 59 3.63 -8.49 -1.04
N PHE A 60 4.06 -7.37 -1.63
CA PHE A 60 3.27 -6.69 -2.64
C PHE A 60 2.96 -7.60 -3.83
N GLU A 61 3.94 -8.35 -4.34
CA GLU A 61 3.72 -9.28 -5.45
C GLU A 61 2.80 -10.44 -5.06
N GLU A 62 2.98 -11.04 -3.87
CA GLU A 62 2.10 -12.10 -3.37
C GLU A 62 0.64 -11.64 -3.23
N LEU A 63 0.44 -10.38 -2.80
CA LEU A 63 -0.91 -9.83 -2.64
C LEU A 63 -1.58 -9.50 -3.98
N THR A 64 -0.82 -9.24 -5.04
CA THR A 64 -1.33 -8.59 -6.26
C THR A 64 -1.19 -9.41 -7.54
N LYS A 65 -0.33 -10.43 -7.56
CA LYS A 65 -0.02 -11.22 -8.75
C LYS A 65 -0.35 -12.69 -8.55
N GLY A 66 -0.70 -13.34 -9.65
CA GLY A 66 -0.94 -14.79 -9.69
C GLY A 66 -2.41 -15.17 -9.47
N PRO A 67 -2.71 -16.47 -9.62
CA PRO A 67 -4.09 -16.99 -9.58
C PRO A 67 -4.74 -16.86 -8.20
N ASP A 68 -3.94 -16.83 -7.13
CA ASP A 68 -4.41 -16.80 -5.74
C ASP A 68 -4.26 -15.40 -5.10
N ALA A 69 -4.01 -14.37 -5.92
CA ALA A 69 -3.86 -13.00 -5.43
C ALA A 69 -5.13 -12.52 -4.71
N ILE A 70 -4.95 -11.99 -3.50
CA ILE A 70 -6.06 -11.44 -2.71
C ILE A 70 -6.56 -10.13 -3.33
N PHE A 71 -5.66 -9.32 -3.89
CA PHE A 71 -5.94 -8.04 -4.52
C PHE A 71 -5.35 -7.97 -5.94
N PRO A 72 -5.91 -8.70 -6.91
CA PRO A 72 -5.36 -8.77 -8.27
C PRO A 72 -5.32 -7.38 -8.93
N LEU A 73 -4.20 -7.10 -9.61
CA LEU A 73 -3.93 -5.84 -10.32
C LEU A 73 -3.67 -6.05 -11.82
#